data_AF-A0A952B5C1-F1
#
_entry.id   AF-A0A952B5C1-F1
#
_cell.length_a   1.000
_cell.length_b   1.000
_cell.length_c   1.000
_cell.angle_alpha   90.00
_cell.angle_beta   90.00
_cell.angle_gamma   90.00
#
_symmetry.space_group_name_H-M   'P 1'
#
loop_
_entity.id
_entity.type
_entity.pdbx_description
1 polymer ?
#
loop_
_entity_poly.entity_id
_entity_poly.type
_entity_poly.pdbx_seq_one_letter_code
_entity_poly.pdbx_strand_id
1 'polypeptide(L)' 'MRTVQYITEGLVNLFQKKRVLTLAMIMQALGTTVKMTAFRKLKTLSYRASYSHSGRYYTLNEIARYDEYGL' A
#
# COMPACT_ATOMS: atom_id res chain seq x y z
N MET A 1 9.32 22.06 11.53
CA MET A 1 8.87 21.33 10.33
C MET A 1 7.40 20.97 10.50
N ARG A 2 6.51 21.38 9.59
CA ARG A 2 5.08 21.01 9.64
C ARG A 2 4.92 19.63 8.99
N THR A 3 4.51 18.63 9.75
CA THR A 3 4.34 17.26 9.25
C THR A 3 3.12 17.21 8.34
N VAL A 4 3.32 16.96 7.04
CA VAL A 4 2.20 16.75 6.12
C VAL A 4 1.46 15.48 6.53
N GLN A 5 0.23 15.66 6.99
CA GLN A 5 -0.69 14.58 7.33
C GLN A 5 -1.32 14.08 6.02
N TYR A 6 -0.74 13.03 5.45
CA TYR A 6 -1.42 12.30 4.37
C TYR A 6 -2.52 11.43 4.98
N ILE A 7 -3.76 11.67 4.57
CA ILE A 7 -4.94 10.91 4.97
C ILE A 7 -4.79 9.48 4.47
N THR A 8 -4.56 8.56 5.39
CA THR A 8 -4.38 7.14 5.08
C THR A 8 -5.70 6.42 4.86
N GLU A 9 -6.83 6.97 5.32
CA GLU A 9 -8.16 6.38 5.16
C GLU A 9 -8.53 6.15 3.70
N GLY A 10 -8.22 7.11 2.82
CA GLY A 10 -8.47 6.95 1.38
C GLY A 10 -7.70 5.79 0.76
N LEU A 11 -6.44 5.60 1.18
CA LEU A 11 -5.60 4.50 0.73
C LEU A 11 -6.09 3.15 1.26
N VAL A 12 -6.47 3.08 2.55
CA VAL A 12 -7.03 1.86 3.16
C VAL A 12 -8.34 1.48 2.47
N ASN A 13 -9.25 2.44 2.25
CA ASN A 13 -10.50 2.20 1.53
C ASN A 13 -10.26 1.70 0.10
N LEU A 14 -9.24 2.21 -0.59
CA LEU A 14 -8.87 1.74 -1.92
C LEU A 14 -8.35 0.30 -1.89
N PHE A 15 -7.55 -0.05 -0.89
CA PHE A 15 -7.10 -1.42 -0.66
C PHE A 15 -8.28 -2.36 -0.37
N GLN A 16 -9.26 -1.95 0.43
CA GLN A 16 -10.46 -2.78 0.68
C GLN A 16 -11.27 -3.04 -0.61
N LYS A 17 -11.33 -2.08 -1.53
CA LYS A 17 -12.04 -2.22 -2.82
C LYS A 17 -11.30 -3.07 -3.85
N LYS A 18 -9.98 -2.91 -3.98
CA LYS A 18 -9.19 -3.53 -5.07
C LYS A 18 -8.27 -4.66 -4.61
N ARG A 19 -8.04 -4.80 -3.31
CA ARG A 19 -7.13 -5.73 -2.60
C ARG A 19 -5.66 -5.64 -2.95
N VAL A 20 -5.33 -5.43 -4.22
CA VAL A 20 -3.98 -5.31 -4.75
C VAL A 20 -3.87 -4.01 -5.54
N LEU A 21 -2.83 -3.23 -5.25
CA LEU A 21 -2.55 -1.94 -5.90
C LEU A 21 -1.14 -1.91 -6.50
N THR A 22 -0.94 -1.07 -7.50
CA THR A 22 0.40 -0.70 -7.99
C THR A 22 0.89 0.56 -7.27
N LEU A 23 2.20 0.80 -7.31
CA LEU A 23 2.78 2.02 -6.73
C LEU A 23 2.16 3.31 -7.32
N ALA A 24 1.83 3.32 -8.61
CA ALA A 24 1.18 4.45 -9.27
C ALA A 24 -0.21 4.76 -8.68
N MET A 25 -1.01 3.72 -8.41
CA MET A 25 -2.32 3.88 -7.79
C MET A 25 -2.22 4.36 -6.34
N ILE A 26 -1.22 3.87 -5.60
CA ILE A 26 -0.95 4.29 -4.22
C ILE A 26 -0.54 5.77 -4.20
N MET A 27 0.35 6.19 -5.10
CA MET A 27 0.79 7.56 -5.26
C MET A 27 -0.37 8.51 -5.61
N GLN A 28 -1.25 8.08 -6.52
CA GLN A 28 -2.46 8.81 -6.87
C GLN A 28 -3.41 8.95 -5.67
N ALA A 29 -3.64 7.87 -4.91
CA ALA A 29 -4.51 7.89 -3.74
C ALA A 29 -3.97 8.78 -2.60
N LEU A 30 -2.65 8.90 -2.49
CA LEU A 30 -1.98 9.76 -1.51
C LEU A 30 -1.78 11.20 -2.00
N GLY A 31 -2.13 11.51 -3.26
CA GLY A 31 -1.90 12.84 -3.85
C GLY A 31 -0.42 13.23 -3.90
N THR A 32 0.48 12.26 -4.10
CA THR A 32 1.93 12.49 -4.10
C THR A 32 2.59 11.93 -5.36
N THR A 33 3.56 12.67 -5.90
CA THR A 33 4.46 12.19 -6.96
C THR A 33 5.76 11.59 -6.40
N VAL A 34 5.93 11.62 -5.07
CA VAL A 34 7.15 11.15 -4.38
C VAL A 34 6.98 9.71 -3.91
N LYS A 35 7.74 8.78 -4.51
CA LYS A 35 7.74 7.34 -4.16
C LYS A 35 8.07 7.09 -2.68
N MET A 36 9.06 7.80 -2.14
CA MET A 36 9.48 7.62 -0.74
C MET A 36 8.37 7.98 0.26
N THR A 37 7.52 8.95 -0.07
CA THR A 37 6.33 9.26 0.74
C THR A 37 5.32 8.13 0.69
N ALA A 38 5.09 7.54 -0.49
CA ALA A 38 4.21 6.38 -0.63
C ALA A 38 4.72 5.19 0.20
N PHE A 39 6.01 4.85 0.12
CA PHE A 39 6.60 3.76 0.91
C PHE A 39 6.53 4.02 2.42
N ARG A 40 6.80 5.25 2.87
CA ARG A 40 6.68 5.61 4.29
C ARG A 40 5.26 5.39 4.81
N LYS A 41 4.25 5.77 4.02
CA LYS A 41 2.83 5.60 4.36
C LYS A 41 2.36 4.15 4.25
N LEU A 42 2.88 3.38 3.29
CA LEU A 42 2.63 1.94 3.24
C LEU A 42 3.22 1.23 4.46
N LYS A 43 4.43 1.61 4.89
CA LYS A 43 5.09 1.00 6.06
C LYS A 43 4.28 1.20 7.35
N THR A 44 3.59 2.33 7.50
CA THR A 44 2.68 2.55 8.65
C THR A 44 1.42 1.68 8.61
N LEU A 45 1.10 1.08 7.46
CA LEU A 45 -0.07 0.22 7.26
C LEU A 45 0.26 -1.28 7.20
N SER A 46 1.51 -1.67 7.53
CA SER A 46 1.93 -3.08 7.52
C SER A 46 1.63 -3.78 6.18
N TYR A 47 2.20 -3.26 5.10
CA TYR A 47 1.97 -3.76 3.74
C TYR A 47 2.83 -4.99 3.37
N ARG A 48 2.42 -5.68 2.30
CA ARG A 48 3.21 -6.70 1.58
C ARG A 48 3.40 -6.27 0.13
N ALA A 49 4.49 -6.73 -0.48
CA ALA A 49 4.75 -6.57 -1.91
C ALA A 49 4.86 -7.95 -2.58
N SER A 50 4.50 -8.04 -3.85
CA SER A 50 4.67 -9.26 -4.64
C SER A 50 6.15 -9.61 -4.75
N TYR A 51 6.51 -10.87 -4.52
CA TYR A 51 7.86 -11.34 -4.77
C TYR A 51 8.17 -11.36 -6.28
N SER A 52 7.21 -11.85 -7.08
CA SER A 52 7.28 -11.81 -8.54
C SER A 52 6.95 -10.41 -9.09
N HIS A 53 7.22 -10.21 -10.38
CA HIS A 53 6.99 -8.94 -11.06
C HIS A 53 7.74 -7.75 -10.43
N SER A 54 8.94 -7.99 -9.91
CA SER A 54 9.84 -6.96 -9.38
C SER A 54 9.21 -6.09 -8.27
N GLY A 55 8.36 -6.66 -7.40
CA GLY A 55 7.70 -5.88 -6.35
C GLY A 55 6.66 -4.88 -6.87
N ARG A 56 6.05 -5.14 -8.04
CA ARG A 56 5.10 -4.22 -8.67
C ARG A 56 3.76 -4.12 -7.94
N TYR A 57 3.36 -5.15 -7.22
CA TYR A 57 2.05 -5.23 -6.58
C TYR A 57 2.15 -5.15 -5.07
N TYR A 58 1.20 -4.45 -4.45
CA TYR A 58 1.16 -4.18 -3.02
C TYR A 58 -0.20 -4.55 -2.45
N THR A 59 -0.24 -5.02 -1.20
CA THR A 59 -1.47 -5.26 -0.43
C THR A 59 -1.22 -4.97 1.06
N LEU A 60 -2.27 -5.00 1.89
CA LEU A 60 -2.16 -4.87 3.34
C LEU A 60 -2.15 -6.25 4.00
N ASN A 61 -1.41 -6.40 5.11
CA ASN A 61 -1.38 -7.65 5.88
C ASN A 61 -2.78 -8.11 6.30
N GLU A 62 -3.68 -7.18 6.66
CA GLU A 62 -5.06 -7.50 7.08
C GLU A 62 -5.92 -8.05 5.93
N ILE A 63 -5.55 -7.77 4.68
CA ILE A 63 -6.29 -8.18 3.47
C ILE A 63 -5.74 -9.48 2.91
N ALA A 64 -4.42 -9.65 3.00
CA ALA A 64 -3.75 -10.87 2.59
C ALA A 64 -4.16 -12.02 3.51
N ARG A 65 -4.89 -12.98 2.94
CA ARG A 65 -5.22 -14.23 3.63
C ARG A 65 -4.30 -15.30 3.08
N TYR A 66 -3.73 -16.06 4.00
CA TYR A 66 -2.86 -17.18 3.71
C TYR A 66 -3.49 -18.43 4.30
N ASP A 67 -3.33 -19.56 3.63
CA ASP A 67 -3.61 -20.87 4.20
C ASP A 67 -2.57 -21.28 5.26
N GLU A 68 -2.71 -22.48 5.79
CA GLU A 68 -1.79 -23.04 6.81
C GLU A 68 -0.34 -23.21 6.32
N TYR A 69 -0.13 -23.19 5.00
CA TYR A 69 1.18 -23.29 4.36
C TYR A 69 1.74 -21.92 3.95
N GLY A 70 0.99 -20.84 4.16
CA GLY A 70 1.42 -19.49 3.82
C GLY A 70 1.12 -19.08 2.36
N LEU A 71 0.22 -19.80 1.66
CA LEU A 71 -0.23 -19.49 0.30
C LEU A 71 -1.54 -18.69 0.25
#